data_AF-A0A9D1QXB5-F1
#
_entry.id   AF-A0A9D1QXB5-F1
#
_cell.length_a   1.000
_cell.length_b   1.000
_cell.length_c   1.000
_cell.angle_alpha   90.00
_cell.angle_beta   90.00
_cell.angle_gamma   90.00
#
_symmetry.space_group_name_H-M   'P 1'
#
loop_
_entity.id
_entity.type
_entity.pdbx_description
1 polymer ?
#
loop_
_entity_poly.entity_id
_entity_poly.type
_entity_poly.pdbx_seq_one_letter_code
_entity_poly.pdbx_strand_id
1 'polypeptide(L)' 'MSDLKYRVRLSTSVDKGLHTAIYNYSLQTGIPLSRILDSAIEMYLVKNGISYTKETPYKQEKR' A
#
# COMPACT_ATOMS: atom_id res chain seq x y z
N MET A 1 -1.15 -3.85 18.86
CA MET A 1 -1.62 -4.76 17.78
C MET A 1 -2.76 -4.08 17.04
N SER A 2 -2.48 -2.96 16.37
CA SER A 2 -3.50 -2.19 15.68
C SER A 2 -3.52 -2.55 14.19
N ASP A 3 -4.71 -2.72 13.64
CA ASP A 3 -5.02 -2.58 12.21
C ASP A 3 -4.62 -3.69 11.20
N LEU A 4 -4.71 -4.97 11.58
CA LEU A 4 -4.91 -6.05 10.59
C LEU A 4 -6.38 -6.25 10.20
N LYS A 5 -7.32 -5.76 11.01
CA LYS A 5 -8.77 -5.95 10.80
C LYS A 5 -9.25 -5.43 9.44
N TYR A 6 -8.58 -4.41 8.91
CA TYR A 6 -8.93 -3.77 7.64
C TYR A 6 -7.93 -4.04 6.52
N ARG A 7 -7.12 -5.10 6.65
CA ARG A 7 -6.10 -5.47 5.66
C ARG A 7 -6.36 -6.86 5.12
N VAL A 8 -6.30 -7.00 3.79
CA VAL A 8 -6.34 -8.29 3.11
C VAL A 8 -4.92 -8.70 2.72
N ARG A 9 -4.54 -9.96 2.95
CA ARG A 9 -3.26 -10.50 2.51
C ARG A 9 -3.26 -10.64 0.99
N LEU A 10 -2.33 -9.98 0.31
CA LEU A 10 -2.09 -10.19 -1.11
C LEU A 10 -1.21 -11.43 -1.30
N SER A 11 -1.73 -12.46 -1.96
CA SER A 11 -0.96 -13.64 -2.38
C SER A 11 -0.77 -13.59 -3.88
N THR A 12 0.21 -12.81 -4.32
CA THR A 12 0.51 -12.59 -5.74
C THR A 12 2.01 -12.62 -5.97
N SER A 13 2.43 -13.16 -7.11
CA SER A 13 3.82 -13.12 -7.55
C SER A 13 4.12 -11.80 -8.25
N VAL A 14 5.26 -11.20 -7.92
CA VAL A 14 5.83 -10.03 -8.61
C VAL A 14 7.22 -10.37 -9.11
N ASP A 15 7.72 -9.60 -10.07
CA ASP A 15 9.09 -9.76 -10.55
C ASP A 15 10.13 -9.65 -9.42
N LYS A 16 11.17 -10.48 -9.48
CA LYS A 16 12.20 -10.54 -8.42
C LYS A 16 13.01 -9.25 -8.32
N GLY A 17 13.29 -8.60 -9.45
CA GLY A 17 14.01 -7.32 -9.50
C GLY A 17 13.18 -6.20 -8.85
N LEU A 18 11.89 -6.13 -9.19
CA LEU A 18 10.97 -5.16 -8.57
C LEU A 18 10.86 -5.37 -7.06
N HIS A 19 10.67 -6.62 -6.62
CA HIS A 19 10.61 -6.94 -5.19
C HIS A 19 11.89 -6.47 -4.47
N THR A 20 13.06 -6.79 -5.03
CA THR A 20 14.36 -6.45 -4.44
C THR A 20 14.56 -4.95 -4.35
N ALA A 21 14.22 -4.20 -5.40
CA ALA A 21 14.33 -2.74 -5.41
C ALA A 21 13.45 -2.09 -4.33
N ILE A 22 12.18 -2.49 -4.24
CA ILE A 22 11.24 -1.94 -3.25
C ILE A 22 11.65 -2.34 -1.83
N TYR A 23 12.11 -3.57 -1.63
CA TYR A 23 12.60 -4.05 -0.35
C TYR A 23 13.82 -3.24 0.12
N ASN A 24 14.81 -3.01 -0.75
CA ASN A 24 15.97 -2.19 -0.42
C ASN A 24 15.58 -0.74 -0.12
N TYR A 25 14.62 -0.19 -0.86
CA TYR A 25 14.08 1.15 -0.59
C TYR A 25 13.38 1.24 0.77
N SER A 26 12.62 0.20 1.15
CA SER A 26 11.99 0.08 2.48
C SER A 26 13.04 0.09 3.59
N LEU A 27 14.14 -0.66 3.43
CA LEU A 27 15.26 -0.67 4.38
C LEU A 27 15.97 0.69 4.46
N GLN A 28 16.22 1.33 3.31
CA GLN A 28 16.94 2.60 3.25
C GLN A 28 16.16 3.75 3.88
N THR A 29 14.85 3.77 3.71
CA THR A 29 13.97 4.87 4.18
C THR A 29 13.33 4.61 5.53
N GLY A 30 13.36 3.36 6.02
CA GLY A 30 12.62 2.93 7.20
C GLY A 30 11.10 2.87 7.00
N ILE A 31 10.60 3.06 5.77
CA ILE A 31 9.18 2.99 5.46
C ILE A 31 8.77 1.52 5.31
N PRO A 32 7.72 1.03 6.01
CA PRO A 32 7.27 -0.35 5.86
C PRO A 32 6.83 -0.68 4.44
N LEU A 33 7.19 -1.88 3.97
CA LEU A 33 6.87 -2.37 2.63
C LEU A 33 5.37 -2.27 2.31
N SER A 34 4.49 -2.60 3.28
CA SER A 34 3.04 -2.49 3.14
C SER A 34 2.59 -1.07 2.78
N ARG A 35 3.18 -0.04 3.39
CA ARG A 35 2.86 1.36 3.13
C ARG A 35 3.30 1.80 1.75
N ILE A 36 4.45 1.29 1.27
CA ILE A 36 4.93 1.56 -0.09
C ILE A 36 3.98 0.93 -1.12
N LEU A 37 3.56 -0.31 -0.88
CA LEU A 37 2.60 -1.00 -1.73
C LEU A 37 1.24 -0.29 -1.75
N ASP A 38 0.71 0.10 -0.58
CA ASP A 38 -0.54 0.86 -0.46
C ASP A 38 -0.48 2.13 -1.34
N SER A 39 0.60 2.91 -1.23
CA SER A 39 0.81 4.13 -2.04
C SER A 39 0.96 3.85 -3.53
N ALA A 40 1.69 2.81 -3.91
CA ALA A 40 1.91 2.45 -5.32
C ALA A 40 0.59 2.03 -5.99
N ILE A 41 -0.24 1.24 -5.28
CA ILE A 41 -1.55 0.81 -5.75
C ILE A 41 -2.50 2.01 -5.84
N GLU A 42 -2.57 2.87 -4.81
CA GLU A 42 -3.38 4.10 -4.82
C GLU A 42 -3.03 4.98 -6.03
N MET A 43 -1.75 5.20 -6.27
CA MET A 43 -1.27 6.01 -7.40
C MET A 43 -1.65 5.37 -8.75
N TYR A 44 -1.58 4.05 -8.86
CA TYR A 44 -2.01 3.33 -10.06
C TYR A 44 -3.53 3.44 -10.28
N LEU A 45 -4.34 3.29 -9.24
CA LEU A 45 -5.80 3.43 -9.34
C LEU A 45 -6.19 4.85 -9.76
N VAL A 46 -5.62 5.87 -9.11
CA VAL A 46 -5.84 7.29 -9.45
C VAL A 46 -5.44 7.59 -10.89
N LYS A 47 -4.27 7.10 -11.32
CA LYS A 47 -3.78 7.27 -12.70
C LYS A 47 -4.75 6.70 -13.74
N ASN A 48 -5.48 5.64 -13.41
CA ASN A 48 -6.45 4.99 -14.29
C ASN A 48 -7.90 5.46 -14.04
N GLY A 49 -8.12 6.46 -13.18
CA GLY A 49 -9.46 6.95 -12.85
C GLY A 49 -10.33 5.94 -12.11
N ILE A 50 -9.73 4.94 -11.47
CA ILE A 50 -10.45 3.90 -10.73
C ILE A 50 -10.73 4.41 -9.31
N SER A 51 -12.00 4.55 -8.96
CA SER A 51 -12.43 4.92 -7.62
C SER A 51 -12.37 3.71 -6.67
N TYR A 52 -11.99 3.96 -5.42
CA TYR A 52 -12.01 2.95 -4.37
C TYR A 52 -12.32 3.60 -3.03
N THR A 53 -12.83 2.81 -2.08
CA THR A 53 -13.15 3.29 -0.73
C THR A 53 -12.13 2.72 0.26
N LYS A 54 -11.53 3.59 1.08
CA LYS A 54 -10.63 3.16 2.16
C LYS A 54 -11.46 2.67 3.34
N GLU A 55 -11.35 1.39 3.65
CA GLU A 55 -11.88 0.80 4.88
C GLU A 55 -10.89 1.11 6.03
N THR A 56 -10.81 2.34 6.52
CA THR A 56 -9.95 2.65 7.68
C THR A 56 -10.74 3.25 8.84
N PRO A 57 -10.35 3.01 10.11
CA PRO A 57 -11.08 3.49 11.27
C PRO A 57 -10.90 5.00 11.52
N TYR A 58 -10.00 5.68 10.80
CA TYR A 58 -9.83 7.12 10.94
C TYR A 58 -10.88 7.87 10.10
N LYS A 59 -11.86 8.45 10.82
CA LYS A 59 -12.77 9.51 10.37
C LYS A 59 -12.06 10.39 9.34
N GLN A 60 -12.52 10.37 8.10
CA GLN A 60 -12.29 11.52 7.22
C GLN A 60 -13.03 12.69 7.85
N GLU A 61 -12.29 13.62 8.45
CA GLU A 61 -12.85 14.93 8.77
C GLU A 61 -13.28 15.53 7.43
N LYS A 62 -14.60 15.56 7.21
CA LYS A 62 -15.21 16.23 6.05
C LYS A 62 -14.74 17.69 6.10
N ARG A 63 -13.92 18.08 5.13
CA ARG A 63 -13.74 19.49 4.78
C ARG A 63 -14.92 19.95 3.93
#